data_AF-A0A150AKS0-F1
#
_entry.id   AF-A0A150AKS0-F1
#
_cell.length_a   1.000
_cell.length_b   1.000
_cell.length_c   1.000
_cell.angle_alpha   90.00
_cell.angle_beta   90.00
_cell.angle_gamma   90.00
#
_symmetry.space_group_name_H-M   'P 1'
#
loop_
_entity.id
_entity.type
_entity.pdbx_description
1 polymer ?
#
loop_
_entity_poly.entity_id
_entity_poly.type
_entity_poly.pdbx_seq_one_letter_code
_entity_poly.pdbx_strand_id
1 'polypeptide(L)'
;MKTINLNSIINATNINMFAQTQEDAQLLINQLNETYLDYSSRSTREYLNLDNSMDRKERNQATLAEDEARILYLEGRIPQLEEGDLRRKELELEMEELQVEVKKTNFDLQNSYGFEMIIRGLSYDINQLRITSLLGVLKNIFDYVETQSWTIDDYGLKAKLA
;
A
#
# COMPACT_ATOMS: atom_id res chain seq x y z
N MET A 1 -21.44 2.40 -0.15
CA MET A 1 -20.27 2.14 0.74
C MET A 1 -20.56 2.75 2.10
N LYS A 2 -20.47 1.99 3.20
CA LYS A 2 -20.56 2.57 4.55
C LYS A 2 -19.23 3.29 4.83
N THR A 3 -19.28 4.58 5.06
CA THR A 3 -18.10 5.40 5.43
C THR A 3 -17.73 5.13 6.88
N ILE A 4 -16.44 4.99 7.18
CA ILE A 4 -15.96 5.03 8.57
C ILE A 4 -16.14 6.48 9.05
N ASN A 5 -16.98 6.69 10.06
CA ASN A 5 -17.26 8.02 10.60
C ASN A 5 -17.27 8.01 12.13
N LEU A 6 -16.10 8.26 12.71
CA LEU A 6 -15.86 8.44 14.14
C LEU A 6 -16.56 9.68 14.72
N ASN A 7 -16.95 10.66 13.89
CA ASN A 7 -17.76 11.80 14.37
C ASN A 7 -19.15 11.38 14.87
N SER A 8 -19.61 10.16 14.52
CA SER A 8 -20.83 9.60 15.11
C SER A 8 -20.69 9.26 16.60
N ILE A 9 -19.46 9.14 17.11
CA ILE A 9 -19.16 8.78 18.50
C ILE A 9 -18.78 10.03 19.30
N ILE A 10 -17.81 10.81 18.81
CA ILE A 10 -17.36 12.07 19.43
C ILE A 10 -17.51 13.19 18.41
N ASN A 11 -18.27 14.23 18.76
CA ASN A 11 -18.48 15.41 17.94
C ASN A 11 -18.68 16.66 18.80
N ALA A 12 -18.87 17.80 18.14
CA ALA A 12 -19.05 19.09 18.79
C ALA A 12 -20.18 19.14 19.84
N THR A 13 -21.19 18.26 19.76
CA THR A 13 -22.35 18.30 20.68
C THR A 13 -22.17 17.50 21.95
N ASN A 14 -21.26 16.51 21.97
CA ASN A 14 -21.09 15.60 23.10
C ASN A 14 -19.65 15.54 23.63
N ILE A 15 -18.74 16.35 23.09
CA ILE A 15 -17.34 16.35 23.48
C ILE A 15 -17.11 16.67 24.97
N ASN A 16 -17.95 17.52 25.56
CA ASN A 16 -17.92 17.85 26.98
C ASN A 16 -18.18 16.63 27.89
N MET A 17 -18.73 15.53 27.36
CA MET A 17 -18.88 14.27 28.09
C MET A 17 -17.54 13.51 28.21
N PHE A 18 -16.59 13.80 27.32
CA PHE A 18 -15.27 13.14 27.26
C PHE A 18 -14.14 14.03 27.74
N ALA A 19 -14.28 15.35 27.63
CA ALA A 19 -13.29 16.33 28.06
C ALA A 19 -13.94 17.44 28.90
N GLN A 20 -13.92 17.28 30.22
CA GLN A 20 -14.46 18.27 31.17
C GLN A 20 -13.41 19.27 31.64
N THR A 21 -12.14 18.86 31.62
CA THR A 21 -10.99 19.67 31.99
C THR A 21 -9.97 19.74 30.86
N GLN A 22 -9.03 20.68 30.96
CA GLN A 22 -7.88 20.77 30.06
C GLN A 22 -7.05 19.47 30.06
N GLU A 23 -6.92 18.82 31.22
CA GLU A 23 -6.16 17.57 31.37
C GLU A 23 -6.85 16.41 30.65
N ASP A 24 -8.19 16.32 30.74
CA ASP A 24 -8.97 15.33 29.99
C ASP A 24 -8.84 15.54 28.48
N ALA A 25 -8.90 16.80 28.03
CA ALA A 25 -8.73 17.14 26.63
C ALA A 25 -7.34 16.74 26.11
N GLN A 26 -6.28 17.04 26.90
CA GLN A 26 -4.92 16.64 26.54
C GLN A 26 -4.78 15.12 26.47
N LEU A 27 -5.34 14.38 27.44
CA LEU A 27 -5.31 12.93 27.43
C LEU A 27 -5.99 12.36 26.17
N LEU A 28 -7.15 12.89 25.81
CA LEU A 28 -7.89 12.47 24.63
C LEU A 28 -7.09 12.75 23.34
N ILE A 29 -6.45 13.92 23.24
CA ILE A 29 -5.59 14.27 22.11
C ILE A 29 -4.38 13.33 22.04
N ASN A 30 -3.74 13.01 23.17
CA ASN A 30 -2.60 12.10 23.20
C ASN A 30 -2.98 10.71 22.66
N GLN A 31 -4.10 10.15 23.12
CA GLN A 31 -4.58 8.84 22.66
C GLN A 31 -4.94 8.85 21.17
N LEU A 32 -5.56 9.93 20.69
CA LEU A 32 -5.89 10.08 19.27
C LEU A 32 -4.65 10.32 18.41
N ASN A 33 -3.63 11.01 18.92
CA ASN A 33 -2.35 11.19 18.25
C ASN A 33 -1.61 9.86 18.08
N GLU A 34 -1.55 9.03 19.13
CA GLU A 34 -0.97 7.68 19.05
C GLU A 34 -1.69 6.84 17.98
N THR A 35 -3.02 6.90 17.96
CA THR A 35 -3.84 6.19 16.97
C THR A 35 -3.62 6.74 15.55
N TYR A 36 -3.51 8.07 15.41
CA TYR A 36 -3.16 8.71 14.14
C TYR A 36 -1.81 8.21 13.60
N LEU A 37 -0.79 8.16 14.47
CA LEU A 37 0.55 7.70 14.11
C LEU A 37 0.55 6.23 13.67
N ASP A 38 -0.20 5.35 14.36
CA ASP A 38 -0.37 3.95 13.96
C ASP A 38 -1.01 3.84 12.57
N TYR A 39 -2.13 4.52 12.32
CA TYR A 39 -2.79 4.46 11.02
C TYR A 39 -1.95 5.08 9.90
N SER A 40 -1.28 6.20 10.17
CA SER A 40 -0.38 6.87 9.22
C SER A 40 0.81 5.97 8.85
N SER A 41 1.42 5.32 9.84
CA SER A 41 2.50 4.35 9.63
C SER A 41 2.05 3.16 8.78
N ARG A 42 0.89 2.57 9.10
CA ARG A 42 0.31 1.47 8.33
C ARG A 42 -0.02 1.89 6.90
N SER A 43 -0.64 3.05 6.72
CA SER A 43 -0.96 3.57 5.39
C SER A 43 0.30 3.79 4.56
N THR A 44 1.34 4.39 5.13
CA THR A 44 2.63 4.59 4.47
C THR A 44 3.26 3.26 4.05
N ARG A 45 3.23 2.26 4.95
CA ARG A 45 3.75 0.92 4.66
C ARG A 45 3.00 0.26 3.50
N GLU A 46 1.67 0.33 3.50
CA GLU A 46 0.88 -0.26 2.40
C GLU A 46 1.11 0.48 1.07
N TYR A 47 1.23 1.81 1.10
CA TYR A 47 1.57 2.60 -0.08
C TYR A 47 2.93 2.20 -0.67
N LEU A 48 3.97 2.13 0.15
CA LEU A 48 5.30 1.72 -0.31
C LEU A 48 5.31 0.29 -0.86
N ASN A 49 4.53 -0.61 -0.27
CA ASN A 49 4.42 -1.97 -0.80
C ASN A 49 3.69 -2.00 -2.13
N LEU A 50 2.62 -1.21 -2.31
CA LEU A 50 1.91 -1.08 -3.59
C LEU A 50 2.84 -0.54 -4.68
N ASP A 51 3.59 0.52 -4.37
CA ASP A 51 4.54 1.14 -5.29
C ASP A 51 5.62 0.14 -5.73
N ASN A 52 6.25 -0.54 -4.77
CA ASN A 52 7.22 -1.60 -5.07
C ASN A 52 6.62 -2.76 -5.88
N SER A 53 5.37 -3.13 -5.63
CA SER A 53 4.69 -4.16 -6.43
C SER A 53 4.47 -3.69 -7.87
N MET A 54 4.12 -2.43 -8.10
CA MET A 54 3.99 -1.89 -9.47
C MET A 54 5.32 -1.91 -10.21
N ASP A 55 6.41 -1.45 -9.58
CA ASP A 55 7.75 -1.48 -10.18
C ASP A 55 8.23 -2.89 -10.50
N ARG A 56 7.93 -3.86 -9.64
CA ARG A 56 8.29 -5.27 -9.89
C ARG A 56 7.43 -5.86 -11.01
N LYS A 57 6.17 -5.46 -11.14
CA LYS A 57 5.29 -5.90 -12.24
C LYS A 57 5.86 -5.47 -13.58
N GLU A 58 6.22 -4.19 -13.71
CA GLU A 58 6.77 -3.66 -14.95
C GLU A 58 8.08 -4.36 -15.33
N ARG A 59 8.97 -4.58 -14.36
CA ARG A 59 10.21 -5.34 -14.57
C ARG A 59 9.95 -6.78 -15.01
N ASN A 60 9.08 -7.50 -14.32
CA ASN A 60 8.76 -8.88 -14.66
C ASN A 60 8.09 -9.00 -16.03
N GLN A 61 7.26 -8.02 -16.43
CA GLN A 61 6.67 -7.97 -17.77
C GLN A 61 7.73 -7.73 -18.85
N ALA A 62 8.72 -6.88 -18.59
CA ALA A 62 9.84 -6.67 -19.51
C ALA A 62 10.68 -7.93 -19.67
N THR A 63 11.06 -8.58 -18.57
CA THR A 63 11.81 -9.86 -18.60
C THR A 63 11.03 -10.94 -19.35
N LEU A 64 9.73 -11.07 -19.08
CA LEU A 64 8.89 -12.05 -19.79
C LEU A 64 8.91 -11.82 -21.31
N ALA A 65 8.78 -10.56 -21.75
CA ALA A 65 8.79 -10.22 -23.17
C ALA A 65 10.16 -10.49 -23.82
N GLU A 66 11.25 -10.26 -23.09
CA GLU A 66 12.61 -10.57 -23.54
C GLU A 66 12.81 -12.09 -23.70
N ASP A 67 12.42 -12.87 -22.71
CA ASP A 67 12.54 -14.34 -22.72
C ASP A 67 11.67 -14.98 -23.80
N GLU A 68 10.43 -14.53 -23.96
CA GLU A 68 9.52 -14.99 -25.01
C GLU A 68 10.06 -14.68 -26.41
N ALA A 69 10.62 -13.48 -26.61
CA ALA A 69 11.26 -13.12 -27.88
C ALA A 69 12.51 -13.98 -28.15
N ARG A 70 13.28 -14.31 -27.10
CA ARG A 70 14.46 -15.18 -27.21
C ARG A 70 14.07 -16.62 -27.53
N ILE A 71 13.05 -17.16 -26.88
CA ILE A 71 12.50 -18.50 -27.20
C ILE A 71 12.07 -18.54 -28.66
N LEU A 72 11.30 -17.56 -29.14
CA LEU A 72 10.86 -17.51 -30.53
C LEU A 72 12.03 -17.50 -31.53
N TYR A 73 13.11 -16.76 -31.20
CA TYR A 73 14.33 -16.77 -31.99
C TYR A 73 15.00 -18.16 -32.01
N LEU A 74 15.10 -18.83 -30.85
CA LEU A 74 15.69 -20.16 -30.73
C LEU A 74 14.86 -21.21 -31.49
N GLU A 75 13.54 -21.16 -31.40
CA GLU A 75 12.60 -22.00 -32.16
C GLU A 75 12.81 -21.88 -33.67
N GLY A 76 13.11 -20.68 -34.17
CA GLY A 76 13.44 -20.45 -35.58
C GLY A 76 14.85 -20.90 -35.98
N ARG A 77 15.79 -20.95 -35.02
CA ARG A 77 17.21 -21.19 -35.27
C ARG A 77 17.62 -22.66 -35.14
N ILE A 78 17.15 -23.36 -34.10
CA ILE A 78 17.48 -24.76 -33.81
C ILE A 78 17.21 -25.69 -35.01
N PRO A 79 16.07 -25.58 -35.73
CA PRO A 79 15.79 -26.45 -36.87
C PRO A 79 16.72 -26.24 -38.08
N GLN A 80 17.45 -25.12 -38.13
CA GLN A 80 18.39 -24.81 -39.21
C GLN A 80 19.76 -25.47 -39.01
N LEU A 81 19.99 -26.09 -37.84
CA LEU A 81 21.23 -26.78 -37.50
C LEU A 81 21.14 -28.27 -37.84
N GLU A 82 22.23 -28.82 -38.36
CA GLU A 82 22.31 -30.24 -38.70
C GLU A 82 22.15 -31.14 -37.48
N GLU A 83 21.58 -32.32 -37.71
CA GLU A 83 21.38 -33.33 -36.69
C GLU A 83 22.75 -33.87 -36.22
N GLY A 84 23.09 -33.63 -34.95
CA GLY A 84 24.40 -33.97 -34.38
C GLY A 84 25.33 -32.79 -34.12
N ASP A 85 24.99 -31.56 -34.54
CA ASP A 85 25.73 -30.35 -34.15
C ASP A 85 25.61 -30.15 -32.63
N LEU A 86 26.75 -30.07 -31.93
CA LEU A 86 26.78 -29.84 -30.48
C LEU A 86 26.09 -28.52 -30.09
N ARG A 87 26.16 -27.50 -30.95
CA ARG A 87 25.49 -26.21 -30.74
C ARG A 87 23.98 -26.35 -30.73
N ARG A 88 23.43 -27.36 -31.42
CA ARG A 88 21.99 -27.61 -31.41
C ARG A 88 21.51 -28.00 -30.01
N LYS A 89 22.22 -28.92 -29.35
CA LYS A 89 21.91 -29.34 -27.98
C LYS A 89 22.09 -28.22 -26.97
N GLU A 90 23.11 -27.39 -27.14
CA GLU A 90 23.34 -26.21 -26.29
C GLU A 90 22.17 -25.21 -26.40
N LEU A 91 21.68 -24.94 -27.62
CA LEU A 91 20.55 -24.04 -27.84
C LEU A 91 19.20 -24.66 -27.40
N GLU A 92 19.04 -25.98 -27.53
CA GLU A 92 17.87 -26.71 -26.99
C GLU A 92 17.83 -26.59 -25.46
N LEU A 93 18.98 -26.72 -24.77
CA LEU A 93 19.08 -26.52 -23.33
C LEU A 93 18.79 -25.06 -22.92
N GLU A 94 19.36 -24.08 -23.64
CA GLU A 94 19.07 -22.65 -23.41
C GLU A 94 17.57 -22.37 -23.52
N MET A 95 16.90 -22.95 -24.53
CA MET A 95 15.46 -22.80 -24.71
C MET A 95 14.66 -23.42 -23.56
N GLU A 96 15.05 -24.61 -23.07
CA GLU A 96 14.40 -25.25 -21.92
C GLU A 96 14.57 -24.41 -20.64
N GLU A 97 15.76 -23.85 -20.40
CA GLU A 97 16.03 -22.97 -19.27
C GLU A 97 15.13 -21.71 -19.31
N LEU A 98 15.05 -21.06 -20.47
CA LEU A 98 14.17 -19.89 -20.68
C LEU A 98 12.69 -20.25 -20.50
N GLN A 99 12.24 -21.42 -20.95
CA GLN A 99 10.85 -21.85 -20.73
C GLN A 99 10.53 -22.07 -19.24
N VAL A 100 11.50 -22.52 -18.44
CA VAL A 100 11.36 -22.62 -16.98
C VAL A 100 11.30 -21.22 -16.37
N GLU A 101 12.14 -20.30 -16.83
CA GLU A 101 12.17 -18.90 -16.36
C GLU A 101 10.85 -18.18 -16.66
N VAL A 102 10.31 -18.29 -17.87
CA VAL A 102 8.99 -17.75 -18.24
C VAL A 102 7.88 -18.28 -17.33
N LYS A 103 7.88 -19.59 -17.00
CA LYS A 103 6.89 -20.18 -16.09
C LYS A 103 7.02 -19.60 -14.68
N LYS A 104 8.25 -19.45 -14.18
CA LYS A 104 8.52 -18.88 -12.86
C LYS A 104 8.10 -17.41 -12.79
N THR A 105 8.48 -16.61 -13.77
CA THR A 105 8.12 -15.19 -13.86
C THR A 105 6.60 -15.00 -13.98
N ASN A 106 5.91 -15.86 -14.74
CA ASN A 106 4.44 -15.87 -14.79
C ASN A 106 3.79 -16.23 -13.46
N PHE A 107 4.32 -17.22 -12.74
CA PHE A 107 3.84 -17.58 -11.41
C PHE A 107 4.01 -16.43 -10.41
N ASP A 108 5.18 -15.78 -10.42
CA ASP A 108 5.45 -14.62 -9.58
C ASP A 108 4.52 -13.45 -9.94
N LEU A 109 4.26 -13.23 -11.24
CA LEU A 109 3.31 -12.22 -11.71
C LEU A 109 1.88 -12.47 -11.20
N GLN A 110 1.39 -13.70 -11.27
CA GLN A 110 0.04 -14.04 -10.83
C GLN A 110 -0.12 -13.88 -9.31
N ASN A 111 0.88 -14.30 -8.53
CA ASN A 111 0.77 -14.26 -7.07
C ASN A 111 0.99 -12.88 -6.48
N SER A 112 1.96 -12.11 -6.97
CA SER A 112 2.34 -10.82 -6.37
C SER A 112 1.47 -9.65 -6.83
N TYR A 113 0.91 -9.69 -8.04
CA TYR A 113 0.17 -8.56 -8.62
C TYR A 113 -1.33 -8.78 -8.75
N GLY A 114 -1.81 -10.01 -8.50
CA GLY A 114 -3.23 -10.32 -8.51
C GLY A 114 -3.92 -9.87 -7.22
N PHE A 115 -4.33 -10.85 -6.42
CA PHE A 115 -5.18 -10.63 -5.26
C PHE A 115 -4.47 -9.86 -4.13
N GLU A 116 -3.16 -10.07 -3.95
CA GLU A 116 -2.40 -9.41 -2.89
C GLU A 116 -2.33 -7.88 -3.07
N MET A 117 -2.07 -7.41 -4.30
CA MET A 117 -2.06 -5.99 -4.62
C MET A 117 -3.43 -5.34 -4.35
N ILE A 118 -4.52 -6.03 -4.71
CA ILE A 118 -5.89 -5.56 -4.45
C ILE A 118 -6.14 -5.43 -2.94
N ILE A 119 -5.76 -6.45 -2.14
CA ILE A 119 -5.89 -6.40 -0.67
C ILE A 119 -5.10 -5.24 -0.07
N ARG A 120 -3.88 -5.00 -0.56
CA ARG A 120 -3.04 -3.90 -0.09
C ARG A 120 -3.64 -2.54 -0.44
N GLY A 121 -4.19 -2.39 -1.66
CA GLY A 121 -4.92 -1.20 -2.09
C GLY A 121 -6.12 -0.91 -1.20
N LEU A 122 -6.95 -1.93 -0.93
CA LEU A 122 -8.07 -1.81 0.00
C LEU A 122 -7.61 -1.45 1.42
N SER A 123 -6.51 -2.04 1.89
CA SER A 123 -5.96 -1.75 3.22
C SER A 123 -5.44 -0.31 3.31
N TYR A 124 -4.78 0.18 2.27
CA TYR A 124 -4.37 1.57 2.15
C TYR A 124 -5.56 2.52 2.23
N ASP A 125 -6.61 2.28 1.43
CA ASP A 125 -7.83 3.10 1.41
C ASP A 125 -8.55 3.10 2.76
N ILE A 126 -8.66 1.94 3.41
CA ILE A 126 -9.25 1.82 4.75
C ILE A 126 -8.47 2.64 5.77
N ASN A 127 -7.14 2.60 5.74
CA ASN A 127 -6.31 3.38 6.64
C ASN A 127 -6.47 4.89 6.38
N GLN A 128 -6.54 5.32 5.12
CA GLN A 128 -6.80 6.72 4.76
C GLN A 128 -8.18 7.20 5.23
N LEU A 129 -9.22 6.36 5.10
CA LEU A 129 -10.54 6.67 5.63
C LEU A 129 -10.53 6.80 7.16
N ARG A 130 -9.81 5.91 7.86
CA ARG A 130 -9.63 6.00 9.33
C ARG A 130 -8.91 7.27 9.73
N ILE A 131 -7.83 7.63 9.04
CA ILE A 131 -7.07 8.87 9.28
C ILE A 131 -7.98 10.08 9.09
N THR A 132 -8.67 10.18 7.95
CA THR A 132 -9.58 11.29 7.64
C THR A 132 -10.66 11.43 8.70
N SER A 133 -11.26 10.30 9.10
CA SER A 133 -12.29 10.32 10.12
C SER A 133 -11.76 10.73 11.49
N LEU A 134 -10.54 10.32 11.86
CA LEU A 134 -9.92 10.65 13.13
C LEU A 134 -9.48 12.12 13.18
N LEU A 135 -8.97 12.66 12.06
CA LEU A 135 -8.70 14.09 11.92
C LEU A 135 -9.98 14.92 12.08
N GLY A 136 -11.12 14.45 11.56
CA GLY A 136 -12.42 15.08 11.80
C GLY A 136 -12.80 15.18 13.29
N VAL A 137 -12.55 14.11 14.06
CA VAL A 137 -12.78 14.11 15.51
C VAL A 137 -11.80 15.04 16.22
N LEU A 138 -10.52 14.98 15.87
CA LEU A 138 -9.49 15.89 16.41
C LEU A 138 -9.85 17.36 16.15
N LYS A 139 -10.37 17.68 14.96
CA LYS A 139 -10.86 19.03 14.66
C LYS A 139 -11.94 19.46 15.64
N ASN A 140 -12.96 18.64 15.86
CA ASN A 140 -14.01 18.96 16.85
C ASN A 140 -13.43 19.16 18.26
N ILE A 141 -12.38 18.41 18.61
CA ILE A 141 -11.68 18.55 19.90
C ILE A 141 -10.91 19.85 20.00
N PHE A 142 -10.12 20.19 18.99
CA PHE A 142 -9.37 21.45 18.97
C PHE A 142 -10.33 22.65 18.98
N ASP A 143 -11.40 22.62 18.19
CA ASP A 143 -12.42 23.67 18.19
C ASP A 143 -13.02 23.84 19.59
N TYR A 144 -13.35 22.74 20.28
CA TYR A 144 -13.88 22.79 21.64
C TYR A 144 -12.86 23.34 22.65
N VAL A 145 -11.62 22.88 22.60
CA VAL A 145 -10.53 23.38 23.46
C VAL A 145 -10.34 24.88 23.28
N GLU A 146 -10.39 25.38 22.05
CA GLU A 146 -10.33 26.81 21.76
C GLU A 146 -11.52 27.57 22.37
N THR A 147 -12.75 27.04 22.29
CA THR A 147 -13.90 27.68 22.96
C THR A 147 -13.75 27.75 24.48
N GLN A 148 -13.07 26.77 25.09
CA GLN A 148 -12.78 26.76 26.53
C GLN A 148 -11.55 27.60 26.90
N SER A 149 -10.84 28.17 25.91
CA SER A 149 -9.58 28.89 26.09
C SER A 149 -8.50 28.03 26.78
N TRP A 150 -8.54 26.71 26.60
CA TRP A 150 -7.53 25.80 27.13
C TRP A 150 -6.28 25.79 26.25
N THR A 151 -5.12 25.66 26.87
CA THR A 151 -3.84 25.53 26.16
C THR A 151 -3.41 24.07 26.19
N ILE A 152 -3.16 23.50 25.01
CA ILE A 152 -2.86 22.09 24.82
C ILE A 152 -1.73 21.93 23.81
N ASP A 153 -0.99 20.83 23.91
CA ASP A 153 -0.05 20.42 22.88
C ASP A 153 -0.82 19.76 21.73
N ASP A 154 -0.66 20.28 20.52
CA ASP A 154 -1.33 19.79 19.33
C ASP A 154 -0.49 18.80 18.52
N TYR A 155 0.79 18.59 18.86
CA TYR A 155 1.72 17.73 18.13
C TYR A 155 1.83 18.04 16.63
N GLY A 156 1.54 19.28 16.22
CA GLY A 156 1.45 19.68 14.82
C GLY A 156 0.23 19.10 14.09
N LEU A 157 -0.73 18.48 14.79
CA LEU A 157 -1.95 17.92 14.21
C LEU A 157 -2.86 19.01 13.65
N LYS A 158 -2.91 20.21 14.26
CA LYS A 158 -3.73 21.34 13.74
C LYS A 158 -3.35 21.71 12.32
N ALA A 159 -2.05 21.69 11.98
CA ALA A 159 -1.58 21.97 10.62
C ALA A 159 -2.07 20.94 9.59
N LYS A 160 -2.52 19.76 10.03
CA LYS A 160 -3.02 18.67 9.18
C LYS A 160 -4.54 18.68 9.02
N LEU A 161 -5.23 19.63 9.64
CA LEU A 161 -6.70 19.77 9.61
C LEU A 161 -7.20 20.79 8.59
N ALA A 162 -6.27 21.43 7.86
CA ALA A 162 -6.55 22.44 6.83
C ALA A 162 -7.11 21.83 5.54
#